data_AF-A0A832ERF9-F1
#
_entry.id   AF-A0A832ERF9-F1
#
_cell.length_a   1.000
_cell.length_b   1.000
_cell.length_c   1.000
_cell.angle_alpha   90.00
_cell.angle_beta   90.00
_cell.angle_gamma   90.00
#
_symmetry.space_group_name_H-M   'P 1'
#
loop_
_entity.id
_entity.type
_entity.pdbx_description
1 polymer ?
#
loop_
_entity_poly.entity_id
_entity_poly.type
_entity_poly.pdbx_seq_one_letter_code
_entity_poly.pdbx_strand_id
1 'polypeptide(L)'
;FEVADNLGFYNDYDTALATAKKSDRILVLIVLKDPCPYCDRLANNTLSDTNVEKALKDFVPVVVDINDDYPKGFRPAMTPVTMFVNPQTEDLLWESMGAVNAKTFQSDLKEATLSRQEDEAAH
;
A
#
# COMPACT_ATOMS: atom_id res chain seq x y z
N PHE A 1 2.18 -10.60 -10.92
CA PHE A 1 0.84 -9.99 -11.05
C PHE A 1 0.99 -8.72 -11.88
N GLU A 2 0.38 -8.64 -13.06
CA GLU A 2 0.73 -7.66 -14.12
C GLU A 2 0.65 -6.18 -13.66
N VAL A 3 -0.30 -5.87 -12.78
CA VAL A 3 -0.48 -4.51 -12.23
C VAL A 3 0.78 -4.00 -11.54
N ALA A 4 1.48 -4.86 -10.78
CA ALA A 4 2.71 -4.49 -10.08
C ALA A 4 3.81 -4.09 -11.07
N ASP A 5 3.98 -4.90 -12.12
CA ASP A 5 5.01 -4.70 -13.14
C ASP A 5 4.75 -3.41 -13.94
N ASN A 6 3.50 -3.13 -14.28
CA ASN A 6 3.08 -1.91 -14.99
C ASN A 6 3.31 -0.62 -14.19
N LEU A 7 3.18 -0.70 -12.85
CA LEU A 7 3.40 0.43 -11.95
C LEU A 7 4.86 0.53 -11.45
N GLY A 8 5.69 -0.47 -11.73
CA GLY A 8 7.05 -0.55 -11.20
C GLY A 8 7.09 -0.77 -9.68
N PHE A 9 6.09 -1.45 -9.12
CA PHE A 9 5.98 -1.73 -7.69
C PHE A 9 6.49 -3.14 -7.36
N TYR A 10 6.76 -3.40 -6.08
CA TYR A 10 7.04 -4.76 -5.64
C TYR A 10 5.81 -5.65 -5.85
N ASN A 11 6.03 -6.94 -6.09
CA ASN A 11 4.98 -7.95 -6.23
C ASN A 11 5.11 -9.09 -5.21
N ASP A 12 5.95 -8.90 -4.19
CA ASP A 12 6.25 -9.85 -3.13
C ASP A 12 6.32 -9.11 -1.80
N TYR A 13 5.51 -9.55 -0.83
CA TYR A 13 5.37 -8.87 0.46
C TYR A 13 6.67 -8.88 1.26
N ASP A 14 7.34 -10.03 1.35
CA ASP A 14 8.53 -10.19 2.18
C ASP A 14 9.70 -9.34 1.65
N THR A 15 9.89 -9.30 0.34
CA THR A 15 10.90 -8.46 -0.32
C THR A 15 10.63 -6.97 -0.11
N ALA A 16 9.37 -6.57 -0.22
CA ALA A 16 8.95 -5.20 0.03
C ALA A 16 9.14 -4.81 1.50
N LEU A 17 8.74 -5.66 2.44
CA LEU A 17 8.91 -5.45 3.88
C LEU A 17 10.39 -5.34 4.26
N ALA A 18 11.25 -6.22 3.74
CA ALA A 18 12.69 -6.15 3.97
C ALA A 18 13.28 -4.81 3.47
N THR A 19 12.81 -4.33 2.32
CA THR A 19 13.21 -3.03 1.78
C THR A 19 12.69 -1.87 2.63
N ALA A 20 11.44 -1.96 3.08
CA ALA A 20 10.80 -0.97 3.94
C ALA A 20 11.54 -0.85 5.29
N LYS A 21 11.87 -1.98 5.93
CA LYS A 21 12.69 -2.06 7.14
C LYS A 21 14.06 -1.42 6.95
N LYS A 22 14.75 -1.73 5.85
CA LYS A 22 16.10 -1.21 5.55
C LYS A 22 16.12 0.28 5.23
N SER A 23 15.11 0.76 4.51
CA SER A 23 15.02 2.17 4.10
C SER A 23 14.26 3.05 5.09
N ASP A 24 13.75 2.45 6.17
CA ASP A 24 12.94 3.10 7.19
C ASP A 24 11.73 3.86 6.61
N ARG A 25 11.06 3.26 5.62
CA ARG A 25 9.90 3.84 4.92
C ARG A 25 8.66 2.98 5.14
N ILE A 26 7.51 3.63 5.21
CA ILE A 26 6.20 2.94 5.36
C ILE A 26 6.00 1.97 4.19
N LEU A 27 5.56 0.76 4.51
CA LEU A 27 5.15 -0.24 3.51
C LEU A 27 3.70 0.05 3.10
N VAL A 28 3.46 0.22 1.81
CA VAL A 28 2.12 0.44 1.25
C VAL A 28 1.68 -0.85 0.57
N LEU A 29 0.90 -1.65 1.30
CA LEU A 29 0.38 -2.93 0.83
C LEU A 29 -0.95 -2.71 0.10
N ILE A 30 -0.96 -2.98 -1.21
CA ILE A 30 -2.12 -2.84 -2.08
C ILE A 30 -2.60 -4.24 -2.46
N VAL A 31 -3.73 -4.66 -1.89
CA VAL A 31 -4.31 -5.98 -2.13
C VAL A 31 -5.38 -5.88 -3.21
N LEU A 32 -5.13 -6.54 -4.33
CA LEU A 32 -6.00 -6.56 -5.50
C LEU A 32 -6.49 -7.99 -5.79
N LYS A 33 -7.35 -8.12 -6.78
CA LYS A 33 -7.81 -9.41 -7.33
C LYS A 33 -8.08 -9.23 -8.81
N ASP A 34 -7.86 -10.27 -9.61
CA ASP A 34 -8.34 -10.34 -11.00
C ASP A 34 -9.43 -11.43 -11.14
N PRO A 35 -10.57 -11.18 -11.82
CA PRO A 35 -11.05 -9.90 -12.37
C PRO A 35 -11.75 -9.02 -11.33
N CYS A 36 -11.48 -7.70 -11.39
CA CYS A 36 -12.02 -6.71 -10.47
C CYS A 36 -12.01 -5.28 -11.08
N PRO A 37 -13.15 -4.77 -11.57
CA PRO A 37 -13.21 -3.43 -12.18
C PRO A 37 -12.79 -2.29 -11.26
N TYR A 38 -12.99 -2.44 -9.95
CA TYR A 38 -12.55 -1.44 -8.97
C TYR A 38 -11.03 -1.48 -8.75
N CYS A 39 -10.42 -2.65 -8.85
CA CYS A 39 -8.98 -2.82 -8.76
C CYS A 39 -8.31 -2.17 -9.99
N ASP A 40 -8.86 -2.40 -11.18
CA ASP A 40 -8.42 -1.73 -12.42
C ASP A 40 -8.55 -0.22 -12.32
N ARG A 41 -9.67 0.27 -11.76
CA ARG A 41 -9.89 1.70 -11.54
C ARG A 41 -8.86 2.31 -10.59
N LEU A 42 -8.52 1.63 -9.49
CA LEU A 42 -7.51 2.11 -8.56
C LEU A 42 -6.14 2.16 -9.24
N ALA A 43 -5.74 1.09 -9.92
CA ALA A 43 -4.45 1.01 -10.60
C ALA A 43 -4.31 2.06 -11.71
N ASN A 44 -5.29 2.14 -12.61
CA ASN A 44 -5.19 2.92 -13.84
C ASN A 44 -5.48 4.41 -13.69
N ASN A 45 -6.20 4.82 -12.63
CA ASN A 45 -6.58 6.22 -12.45
C ASN A 45 -5.91 6.88 -11.24
N THR A 46 -5.52 6.10 -10.24
CA THR A 46 -5.06 6.63 -8.95
C THR A 46 -3.59 6.32 -8.73
N LEU A 47 -3.18 5.06 -8.83
CA LEU A 47 -1.77 4.67 -8.62
C LEU A 47 -0.85 5.18 -9.74
N SER A 48 -1.38 5.30 -10.96
CA SER A 48 -0.71 5.90 -12.13
C SER A 48 -0.80 7.42 -12.20
N ASP A 49 -1.50 8.09 -11.27
CA ASP A 49 -1.54 9.55 -11.26
C ASP A 49 -0.16 10.10 -10.89
N THR A 50 0.37 11.01 -11.71
CA THR A 50 1.72 11.56 -11.52
C THR A 50 1.96 12.19 -10.15
N ASN A 51 0.93 12.72 -9.48
CA ASN A 51 1.07 13.28 -8.15
C ASN A 51 1.08 12.20 -7.06
N VAL A 52 0.40 11.07 -7.30
CA VAL A 52 0.45 9.89 -6.43
C VAL A 52 1.80 9.19 -6.58
N GLU A 53 2.27 8.96 -7.81
CA GLU A 53 3.60 8.38 -8.07
C GLU A 53 4.72 9.18 -7.41
N LYS A 54 4.65 10.51 -7.47
CA LYS A 54 5.62 11.39 -6.79
C LYS A 54 5.56 11.23 -5.27
N ALA A 55 4.36 11.17 -4.69
CA ALA A 55 4.19 11.03 -3.26
C ALA A 55 4.64 9.65 -2.77
N LEU A 56 4.43 8.60 -3.56
CA LEU A 56 4.84 7.22 -3.25
C LEU A 56 6.36 7.00 -3.22
N LYS A 57 7.18 7.95 -3.69
CA LYS A 57 8.65 7.85 -3.63
C LYS A 57 9.19 7.76 -2.20
N ASP A 58 8.47 8.32 -1.24
CA ASP A 58 8.82 8.28 0.18
C ASP A 58 8.31 7.01 0.89
N PHE A 59 7.75 6.07 0.13
CA PHE A 59 7.13 4.83 0.60
C PHE A 59 7.73 3.62 -0.13
N VAL A 60 7.35 2.42 0.32
CA VAL A 60 7.65 1.17 -0.39
C VAL A 60 6.32 0.53 -0.81
N PRO A 61 5.86 0.72 -2.06
CA PRO A 61 4.62 0.13 -2.53
C PRO A 61 4.81 -1.33 -2.95
N VAL A 62 3.86 -2.18 -2.54
CA VAL A 62 3.75 -3.57 -2.97
C VAL A 62 2.33 -3.87 -3.39
N VAL A 63 2.17 -4.56 -4.52
CA VAL A 63 0.87 -5.04 -5.00
C VAL A 63 0.86 -6.55 -4.95
N VAL A 64 -0.13 -7.11 -4.26
CA VAL A 64 -0.32 -8.57 -4.15
C VAL A 64 -1.73 -8.94 -4.61
N ASP A 65 -1.89 -10.15 -5.12
CA ASP A 65 -3.22 -10.75 -5.26
C ASP A 65 -3.74 -11.15 -3.87
N ILE A 66 -5.04 -11.09 -3.65
CA ILE A 66 -5.68 -11.49 -2.40
C ILE A 66 -5.34 -12.95 -1.99
N ASN A 67 -5.00 -13.81 -2.96
CA ASN A 67 -4.63 -15.20 -2.72
C ASN A 67 -3.13 -15.43 -2.53
N ASP A 68 -2.28 -14.42 -2.71
CA ASP A 68 -0.84 -14.53 -2.49
C ASP A 68 -0.50 -14.77 -1.00
N ASP A 69 0.76 -15.10 -0.74
CA ASP A 69 1.26 -15.28 0.61
C ASP A 69 1.67 -13.92 1.21
N TYR A 70 0.94 -13.51 2.25
CA TYR A 70 1.18 -12.31 3.05
C TYR A 70 0.47 -12.49 4.41
N PRO A 71 0.87 -11.76 5.46
CA PRO A 71 0.41 -12.01 6.82
C PRO A 71 -1.11 -12.00 6.96
N LYS A 72 -1.63 -12.96 7.73
CA LYS A 72 -3.09 -13.15 7.91
C LYS A 72 -3.78 -11.93 8.52
N GLY A 73 -3.06 -11.15 9.33
CA GLY A 73 -3.58 -9.92 9.94
C GLY A 73 -3.93 -8.83 8.92
N PHE A 74 -3.36 -8.88 7.72
CA PHE A 74 -3.63 -7.94 6.64
C PHE A 74 -4.57 -8.49 5.56
N ARG A 75 -5.23 -9.63 5.78
CA ARG A 75 -6.17 -10.20 4.80
C ARG A 75 -7.46 -9.39 4.79
N PRO A 76 -7.78 -8.63 3.71
CA PRO A 76 -9.01 -7.85 3.68
C PRO A 76 -10.20 -8.74 3.31
N ALA A 77 -11.40 -8.33 3.73
CA ALA A 77 -12.65 -9.00 3.35
C ALA A 77 -13.12 -8.63 1.92
N MET A 78 -12.58 -7.56 1.34
CA MET A 78 -12.92 -7.05 0.02
C MET A 78 -11.70 -6.47 -0.70
N THR A 79 -11.79 -6.28 -2.01
CA THR A 79 -10.75 -5.64 -2.83
C THR A 79 -11.34 -4.52 -3.68
N PRO A 80 -10.55 -3.48 -4.04
CA PRO A 80 -9.17 -3.26 -3.60
C PRO A 80 -9.12 -2.68 -2.18
N VAL A 81 -8.03 -2.95 -1.45
CA VAL A 81 -7.72 -2.30 -0.17
C VAL A 81 -6.24 -1.91 -0.16
N THR A 82 -5.95 -0.71 0.32
CA THR A 82 -4.58 -0.24 0.56
C THR A 82 -4.35 -0.11 2.06
N MET A 83 -3.37 -0.84 2.58
CA MET A 83 -2.95 -0.79 3.97
C MET A 83 -1.56 -0.16 4.07
N PHE A 84 -1.38 0.71 5.06
CA PHE A 84 -0.13 1.39 5.35
C PHE A 84 0.43 0.78 6.61
N VAL A 85 1.62 0.18 6.52
CA VAL A 85 2.18 -0.67 7.57
C VAL A 85 3.48 -0.07 8.08
N ASN A 86 3.63 0.01 9.41
CA ASN A 86 4.90 0.34 10.03
C ASN A 86 5.88 -0.82 9.76
N PRO A 87 7.00 -0.60 9.06
CA PRO A 87 7.90 -1.69 8.73
C PRO A 87 8.60 -2.29 9.96
N GLN A 88 8.75 -1.56 11.06
CA GLN A 88 9.48 -2.03 12.24
C GLN A 88 8.61 -2.86 13.19
N THR A 89 7.39 -2.38 13.45
CA THR A 89 6.44 -3.05 14.36
C THR A 89 5.51 -4.00 13.64
N GLU A 90 5.37 -3.85 12.31
CA GLU A 90 4.37 -4.53 11.49
C GLU A 90 2.93 -4.20 11.91
N ASP A 91 2.72 -3.03 12.50
CA ASP A 91 1.38 -2.51 12.84
C ASP A 91 0.74 -1.78 11.66
N LEU A 92 -0.60 -1.82 11.63
CA LEU A 92 -1.40 -1.07 10.67
C LEU A 92 -1.50 0.40 11.11
N LEU A 93 -0.93 1.30 10.31
CA LEU A 93 -0.98 2.74 10.52
C LEU A 93 -2.25 3.36 9.94
N TRP A 94 -2.66 2.90 8.76
CA TRP A 94 -3.85 3.40 8.07
C TRP A 94 -4.40 2.36 7.09
N GLU A 95 -5.69 2.46 6.80
CA GLU A 95 -6.37 1.63 5.81
C GLU A 95 -7.26 2.50 4.91
N SER A 96 -7.13 2.30 3.59
CA SER A 96 -7.96 2.91 2.57
C SER A 96 -8.71 1.83 1.79
N MET A 97 -10.03 1.82 1.94
CA MET A 97 -10.91 0.82 1.31
C MET A 97 -11.41 1.30 -0.06
N GLY A 98 -11.32 0.42 -1.06
CA GLY A 98 -11.91 0.61 -2.37
C GLY A 98 -11.09 1.47 -3.33
N ALA A 99 -11.68 1.76 -4.49
CA ALA A 99 -11.06 2.55 -5.55
C ALA A 99 -11.21 4.05 -5.25
N VAL A 100 -10.36 4.58 -4.38
CA VAL A 100 -10.27 6.01 -4.08
C VAL A 100 -9.65 6.80 -5.24
N ASN A 101 -9.80 8.12 -5.23
CA ASN A 101 -9.18 9.02 -6.23
C ASN A 101 -7.79 9.49 -5.76
N ALA A 102 -7.00 10.08 -6.67
CA ALA A 102 -5.65 10.58 -6.40
C ALA A 102 -5.56 11.51 -5.18
N LYS A 103 -6.49 12.46 -5.02
CA LYS A 103 -6.49 13.40 -3.89
C LYS A 103 -6.72 12.68 -2.57
N THR A 104 -7.67 11.75 -2.52
CA THR A 104 -7.94 10.92 -1.34
C THR A 104 -6.74 10.04 -1.02
N PHE A 105 -6.14 9.40 -2.01
CA PHE A 105 -4.94 8.58 -1.79
C PHE A 105 -3.76 9.39 -1.24
N GLN A 106 -3.57 10.63 -1.69
CA GLN A 106 -2.58 11.54 -1.11
C GLN A 106 -2.90 11.96 0.32
N SER A 107 -4.18 12.07 0.67
CA SER A 107 -4.58 12.25 2.08
C SER A 107 -4.26 10.98 2.89
N ASP A 108 -4.56 9.79 2.38
CA ASP A 108 -4.25 8.52 3.05
C ASP A 108 -2.74 8.37 3.33
N LEU A 109 -1.87 8.74 2.38
CA LEU A 109 -0.41 8.77 2.58
C LEU A 109 0.01 9.71 3.73
N LYS A 110 -0.68 10.86 3.87
CA LYS A 110 -0.40 11.81 4.96
C LYS A 110 -0.89 11.28 6.31
N GLU A 111 -2.08 10.70 6.36
CA GLU A 111 -2.63 10.10 7.60
C GLU A 111 -1.71 8.96 8.09
N ALA A 112 -1.23 8.11 7.19
CA ALA A 112 -0.26 7.07 7.51
C ALA A 112 1.05 7.64 8.08
N THR A 113 1.52 8.78 7.55
CA THR A 113 2.73 9.46 8.02
C THR A 113 2.54 10.06 9.41
N LEU A 114 1.36 10.63 9.69
CA LEU A 114 1.01 11.16 11.00
C LEU A 114 0.87 10.04 12.03
N SER A 115 0.14 8.97 11.69
CA SER A 115 -0.01 7.80 12.55
C SER A 115 1.34 7.17 12.91
N ARG A 116 2.28 7.12 11.96
CA ARG A 116 3.64 6.63 12.25
C ARG A 116 4.37 7.46 13.31
N GLN A 117 4.24 8.78 13.27
CA GLN A 117 4.87 9.66 14.25
C GLN A 117 4.30 9.45 15.66
N GLU A 118 2.99 9.17 15.75
CA GLU A 118 2.34 8.85 17.02
C GLU A 118 2.76 7.49 17.56
N ASP A 119 2.85 6.48 16.69
CA ASP A 119 3.31 5.13 17.03
C ASP A 119 4.77 5.13 17.52
N GLU A 120 5.65 5.88 16.85
CA GLU A 120 7.06 6.06 17.26
C GLU A 120 7.20 6.83 18.58
N ALA A 121 6.25 7.72 18.92
CA ALA A 121 6.27 8.43 20.19
C ALA A 121 5.77 7.58 21.38
N ALA A 122 5.11 6.47 21.11
CA ALA A 122 4.59 5.54 22.13
C ALA A 122 5.60 4.47 22.56
N HIS A 123 6.73 4.36 21.86
CA HIS A 123 7.78 3.35 22.06
C HIS A 123 9.15 3.99 22.39
#